data_AF-A0A9D2TRY1-F1
#
_entry.id   AF-A0A9D2TRY1-F1
#
_cell.length_a   1.000
_cell.length_b   1.000
_cell.length_c   1.000
_cell.angle_alpha   90.00
_cell.angle_beta   90.00
_cell.angle_gamma   90.00
#
_symmetry.space_group_name_H-M   'P 1'
#
loop_
_entity.id
_entity.type
_entity.pdbx_description
1 polymer ?
#
loop_
_entity_poly.entity_id
_entity_poly.type
_entity_poly.pdbx_seq_one_letter_code
_entity_poly.pdbx_strand_id
1 'polypeptide(L)'
;MKLLGMKKRFEGKYLHGYELTYENRAGREKTFEMVSRSPLRDPSEIGTHVSGVTIVAWKNDRLLLLKEFRMSVNRTIYNLCAGMLEEGESVEDCA
;
A
#
# COMPACT_ATOMS: atom_id res chain seq x y z
N MET A 1 -14.58 14.22 8.92
CA MET A 1 -14.35 13.74 7.54
C MET A 1 -15.12 12.45 7.41
N LYS A 2 -15.78 12.22 6.27
CA LYS A 2 -16.62 11.05 6.05
C LYS A 2 -16.50 10.59 4.61
N LEU A 3 -16.20 9.30 4.39
CA LEU A 3 -16.23 8.71 3.04
C LEU A 3 -17.68 8.59 2.57
N LEU A 4 -17.96 9.07 1.36
CA LEU A 4 -19.30 9.10 0.77
C LEU A 4 -19.44 8.08 -0.37
N GLY A 5 -18.36 7.81 -1.11
CA GLY A 5 -18.39 6.84 -2.19
C GLY A 5 -17.01 6.52 -2.76
N MET A 6 -16.96 5.47 -3.57
CA MET A 6 -15.78 5.03 -4.31
C MET A 6 -16.19 4.66 -5.73
N LYS A 7 -15.38 5.05 -6.71
CA LYS A 7 -15.55 4.67 -8.11
C LYS A 7 -14.23 4.17 -8.68
N LYS A 8 -14.22 2.95 -9.22
CA LYS A 8 -13.08 2.43 -9.98
C LYS A 8 -12.91 3.25 -11.27
N ARG A 9 -11.69 3.72 -11.52
CA ARG A 9 -11.33 4.54 -12.70
C ARG A 9 -10.39 3.83 -13.65
N PHE A 10 -9.51 2.98 -13.11
CA PHE A 10 -8.48 2.30 -13.88
C PHE A 10 -8.24 0.90 -13.32
N GLU A 11 -7.97 -0.05 -14.21
CA GLU A 11 -7.60 -1.42 -13.87
C GLU A 11 -6.41 -1.84 -14.72
N GLY A 12 -5.27 -2.05 -14.06
CA GLY A 12 -4.06 -2.56 -14.67
C GLY A 12 -3.69 -3.93 -14.12
N LYS A 13 -2.58 -4.49 -14.62
CA LYS A 13 -2.07 -5.79 -14.18
C LYS A 13 -1.63 -5.82 -12.71
N TYR A 14 -1.05 -4.73 -12.22
CA TYR A 14 -0.47 -4.65 -10.87
C TYR A 14 -1.09 -3.56 -9.99
N LEU A 15 -1.79 -2.60 -10.59
CA LEU A 15 -2.32 -1.42 -9.91
C LEU A 15 -3.73 -1.13 -10.42
N HIS A 16 -4.59 -0.72 -9.49
CA HIS A 16 -5.99 -0.36 -9.74
C HIS A 16 -6.23 1.04 -9.17
N GLY A 17 -6.82 1.93 -9.98
CA GLY A 17 -7.09 3.31 -9.62
C GLY A 17 -8.56 3.53 -9.25
N TYR A 18 -8.78 4.30 -8.18
CA TYR A 18 -10.08 4.64 -7.64
C TYR A 18 -10.17 6.13 -7.36
N GLU A 19 -11.35 6.70 -7.52
CA GLU A 19 -11.70 7.99 -6.97
C GLU A 19 -12.62 7.80 -5.77
N LEU A 20 -12.28 8.46 -4.67
CA LEU A 20 -13.06 8.51 -3.44
C LEU A 20 -13.73 9.88 -3.33
N THR A 21 -15.04 9.89 -3.09
CA THR A 21 -15.76 11.10 -2.72
C THR A 21 -15.86 11.14 -1.21
N TYR A 22 -15.47 12.24 -0.57
CA TYR A 22 -15.54 12.40 0.88
C TYR A 22 -15.98 13.80 1.29
N GLU A 23 -16.62 13.91 2.45
CA GLU A 23 -16.90 15.18 3.10
C GLU A 23 -15.69 15.59 3.96
N ASN A 24 -15.15 16.79 3.71
CA ASN A 24 -14.03 17.32 4.47
C ASN A 24 -14.48 17.95 5.81
N ARG A 25 -13.53 18.45 6.60
CA ARG A 25 -13.85 19.09 7.91
C ARG A 25 -14.70 20.36 7.82
N ALA A 26 -14.82 20.95 6.63
CA ALA A 26 -15.62 22.14 6.38
C ALA A 26 -17.01 21.80 5.78
N GLY A 27 -17.43 20.52 5.81
CA GLY A 27 -18.71 20.07 5.26
C GLY A 27 -18.78 20.11 3.73
N ARG A 28 -17.63 20.19 3.03
CA ARG A 28 -17.59 20.23 1.57
C ARG A 28 -17.20 18.87 1.01
N GLU A 29 -17.90 18.45 -0.04
CA GLU A 29 -17.51 17.29 -0.82
C GLU A 29 -16.20 17.55 -1.58
N LYS A 30 -15.34 16.53 -1.60
CA LYS A 30 -14.03 16.53 -2.24
C LYS A 30 -13.76 15.16 -2.87
N THR A 31 -12.97 15.18 -3.94
CA THR A 31 -12.46 13.98 -4.60
C THR A 31 -11.03 13.70 -4.13
N PHE A 32 -10.72 12.43 -3.89
CA PHE A 32 -9.38 11.93 -3.61
C PHE A 32 -9.06 10.77 -4.54
N GLU A 33 -7.89 10.78 -5.16
CA GLU A 33 -7.43 9.70 -6.02
C GLU A 33 -6.62 8.68 -5.20
N MET A 34 -6.97 7.40 -5.34
CA MET A 34 -6.35 6.29 -4.64
C MET A 34 -5.87 5.24 -5.63
N VAL A 35 -4.71 4.65 -5.36
CA VAL A 35 -4.22 3.47 -6.06
C VAL A 35 -4.10 2.32 -5.06
N SER A 36 -4.54 1.13 -5.47
CA SER A 36 -4.38 -0.12 -4.72
C SER A 36 -3.72 -1.18 -5.59
N ARG A 37 -2.92 -2.06 -4.97
CA ARG A 37 -2.40 -3.25 -5.66
C ARG A 37 -3.43 -4.37 -5.72
N SER A 38 -4.25 -4.51 -4.68
CA SER A 38 -5.37 -5.45 -4.68
C SER A 38 -6.60 -4.80 -5.30
N PRO A 39 -7.34 -5.49 -6.18
CA PRO A 39 -8.62 -5.00 -6.66
C PRO A 39 -9.60 -4.92 -5.48
N LEU A 40 -10.25 -3.77 -5.32
CA LEU A 40 -11.24 -3.51 -4.28
C LEU A 40 -12.63 -3.52 -4.92
N ARG A 41 -13.57 -4.16 -4.24
CA ARG A 41 -14.97 -4.28 -4.67
C ARG A 41 -15.80 -3.10 -4.18
N ASP A 42 -15.59 -2.70 -2.93
CA ASP A 42 -16.36 -1.65 -2.28
C ASP A 42 -15.54 -0.90 -1.20
N PRO A 43 -16.01 0.25 -0.70
CA PRO A 43 -15.28 1.07 0.27
C PRO A 43 -14.88 0.37 1.57
N SER A 44 -15.58 -0.70 1.99
CA SER A 44 -15.31 -1.39 3.25
C SER A 44 -14.02 -2.22 3.22
N GLU A 45 -13.49 -2.51 2.03
CA GLU A 45 -12.23 -3.26 1.85
C GLU A 45 -10.98 -2.38 1.95
N ILE A 46 -11.15 -1.06 2.07
CA ILE A 46 -10.03 -0.13 2.19
C ILE A 46 -9.32 -0.38 3.51
N GLY A 47 -8.05 -0.77 3.44
CA GLY A 47 -7.19 -0.97 4.61
C GLY A 47 -7.42 -2.28 5.37
N THR A 48 -8.24 -3.20 4.86
CA THR A 48 -8.50 -4.48 5.53
C THR A 48 -7.48 -5.57 5.19
N HIS A 49 -6.66 -5.37 4.17
CA HIS A 49 -5.68 -6.35 3.69
C HIS A 49 -4.25 -5.91 3.96
N VAL A 50 -3.47 -6.79 4.60
CA VAL A 50 -2.01 -6.64 4.67
C VAL A 50 -1.43 -7.07 3.33
N SER A 51 -0.71 -6.16 2.68
CA SER A 51 -0.07 -6.45 1.40
C SER A 51 1.25 -7.16 1.56
N GLY A 52 2.04 -6.78 2.55
CA GLY A 52 3.43 -7.20 2.68
C GLY A 52 3.99 -6.78 4.02
N VAL A 53 5.20 -7.22 4.31
CA VAL A 53 5.93 -6.88 5.53
C VAL A 53 7.10 -5.96 5.23
N THR A 54 7.49 -5.20 6.24
CA THR A 54 8.77 -4.48 6.29
C THR A 54 9.48 -4.90 7.56
N ILE A 55 10.69 -5.44 7.40
CA ILE A 55 11.46 -6.07 8.46
C ILE A 55 12.48 -5.07 8.98
N VAL A 56 12.40 -4.76 10.28
CA VAL A 56 13.43 -4.00 10.99
C VAL A 56 14.39 -5.01 11.61
N ALA A 57 15.38 -5.46 10.85
CA ALA A 57 16.37 -6.44 11.32
C ALA A 57 17.62 -5.74 11.86
N TRP A 58 18.01 -6.01 13.12
CA TRP A 58 19.23 -5.46 13.71
C TRP A 58 20.06 -6.53 14.43
N LYS A 59 21.35 -6.23 14.58
CA LYS A 59 22.29 -7.01 15.38
C LYS A 59 23.18 -6.04 16.15
N ASN A 60 23.10 -6.07 17.49
CA ASN A 60 23.72 -5.09 18.39
C ASN A 60 23.29 -3.65 18.03
N ASP A 61 24.25 -2.81 17.65
CA ASP A 61 24.10 -1.41 17.27
C ASP A 61 23.93 -1.20 15.75
N ARG A 62 23.77 -2.27 14.97
CA ARG A 62 23.70 -2.22 13.50
C ARG A 62 22.35 -2.66 12.96
N LEU A 63 21.81 -1.89 12.02
CA LEU A 63 20.62 -2.21 11.24
C LEU A 63 21.01 -2.86 9.91
N LEU A 64 20.33 -3.93 9.52
CA LEU A 64 20.44 -4.54 8.20
C LEU A 64 19.59 -3.75 7.20
N LEU A 65 20.21 -3.33 6.11
CA LEU A 65 19.54 -2.64 4.99
C LEU A 65 19.77 -3.41 3.69
N LEU A 66 18.77 -3.35 2.81
CA LEU A 66 18.85 -3.83 1.45
C LEU A 66 19.36 -2.70 0.55
N LYS A 67 20.22 -3.04 -0.42
CA LYS A 67 20.65 -2.14 -1.50
C LYS A 67 20.11 -2.67 -2.82
N GLU A 68 19.17 -1.96 -3.42
CA GLU A 68 18.47 -2.43 -4.62
C GLU A 68 18.15 -1.30 -5.60
N PHE A 69 18.01 -1.64 -6.88
CA PHE A 69 17.57 -0.71 -7.92
C PHE A 69 16.04 -0.66 -7.97
N ARG A 70 15.45 0.52 -7.72
CA ARG A 70 14.00 0.71 -7.76
C ARG A 70 13.57 1.39 -9.05
N MET A 71 12.79 0.67 -9.86
CA MET A 71 12.27 1.18 -11.13
C MET A 71 11.41 2.45 -10.95
N SER A 72 10.63 2.55 -9.87
CA SER A 72 9.75 3.69 -9.59
C SER A 72 10.47 5.04 -9.43
N VAL A 73 11.76 5.00 -9.09
CA VAL A 73 12.61 6.19 -8.90
C VAL A 73 13.87 6.16 -9.78
N ASN A 74 14.00 5.13 -10.61
CA ASN A 74 15.10 4.90 -11.56
C ASN A 74 16.50 5.05 -10.95
N ARG A 75 16.73 4.46 -9.77
CA ARG A 75 18.04 4.53 -9.08
C ARG A 75 18.21 3.41 -8.05
N THR A 76 19.46 3.18 -7.65
CA THR A 76 19.79 2.35 -6.50
C THR A 76 19.49 3.09 -5.20
N ILE A 77 18.77 2.45 -4.29
CA ILE A 77 18.41 2.96 -2.97
C ILE A 77 18.92 2.03 -1.85
N TYR A 78 18.90 2.54 -0.62
CA TYR A 78 18.99 1.72 0.59
C TYR A 78 17.64 1.77 1.32
N ASN A 79 17.13 0.61 1.74
CA ASN A 79 15.86 0.49 2.46
C ASN A 79 15.87 -0.68 3.44
N LEU A 80 14.80 -0.80 4.23
CA LEU A 80 14.55 -1.99 5.03
C LEU A 80 14.26 -3.19 4.13
N CYS A 81 14.62 -4.39 4.59
CA CYS A 81 14.19 -5.63 3.96
C CYS A 81 12.66 -5.66 3.97
N ALA A 82 12.04 -5.97 2.83
CA ALA A 82 10.60 -5.97 2.70
C ALA A 82 10.19 -7.04 1.68
N GLY A 83 9.02 -7.62 1.92
CA GLY A 83 8.49 -8.74 1.16
C GLY A 83 6.99 -8.59 0.96
N MET A 84 6.50 -9.30 -0.05
CA MET A 84 5.08 -9.44 -0.32
C MET A 84 4.57 -10.66 0.44
N LEU A 85 3.39 -10.57 1.07
CA LEU A 85 2.74 -11.77 1.62
C LEU A 85 2.28 -12.66 0.46
N GLU A 86 2.60 -13.94 0.56
CA GLU A 86 2.10 -14.97 -0.35
C GLU A 86 0.81 -15.62 0.19
N GLU A 87 0.09 -16.34 -0.68
CA GLU A 87 -1.16 -17.01 -0.29
C GLU A 87 -0.91 -18.09 0.77
N GLY A 88 -1.61 -17.98 1.90
CA GLY A 88 -1.49 -18.91 3.03
C GLY A 88 -0.33 -18.61 3.99
N GLU A 89 0.46 -17.56 3.72
CA GLU A 89 1.58 -17.14 4.57
C GLU A 89 1.09 -16.29 5.76
N SER A 90 1.63 -16.55 6.95
CA SER A 90 1.44 -15.66 8.10
C SER A 90 2.34 -14.43 7.98
N VAL A 91 2.05 -13.36 8.75
CA VAL A 91 2.93 -12.17 8.77
C VAL A 91 4.32 -12.54 9.30
N GLU A 92 4.38 -13.47 10.23
CA GLU A 92 5.61 -13.97 10.84
C GLU A 92 6.43 -14.86 9.89
N ASP A 93 5.78 -15.72 9.10
CA ASP A 93 6.48 -16.57 8.12
C ASP A 93 7.05 -15.73 6.96
N CYS A 94 6.36 -14.65 6.60
CA CYS A 94 6.78 -13.70 5.57
C CYS A 94 8.02 -12.87 5.99
N ALA A 95 8.27 -12.72 7.30
CA ALA A 95 9.29 -11.83 7.86
C ALA A 95 10.62 -12.53 8.14
#